data_AF-A0A8T5S9Y1-F1
#
_entry.id   AF-A0A8T5S9Y1-F1
#
_cell.length_a   1.000
_cell.length_b   1.000
_cell.length_c   1.000
_cell.angle_alpha   90.00
_cell.angle_beta   90.00
_cell.angle_gamma   90.00
#
_symmetry.space_group_name_H-M   'P 1'
#
loop_
_entity.id
_entity.type
_entity.pdbx_description
1 polymer ?
#
loop_
_entity_poly.entity_id
_entity_poly.type
_entity_poly.pdbx_seq_one_letter_code
_entity_poly.pdbx_strand_id
1 'polypeptide(L)' 'MATNGKKRYYTGYTNNLYRRWNEHRSGQGAKFCRGKKSIDLKYFETFTTRKEAMRRELEIKTFSRKQKRELINSIFT' A
#
# COMPACT_ATOMS: atom_id res chain seq x y z
N MET A 1 -15.33 3.95 7.02
CA MET A 1 -15.63 2.55 6.67
C MET A 1 -16.56 2.59 5.48
N ALA A 2 -16.33 1.78 4.44
CA ALA A 2 -17.21 1.70 3.27
C ALA A 2 -17.21 0.24 2.75
N THR A 3 -18.41 -0.33 2.87
CA THR A 3 -19.17 -1.33 2.09
C THR A 3 -18.61 -1.94 0.79
N ASN A 4 -19.11 -3.16 0.52
CA ASN A 4 -19.27 -3.84 -0.78
C ASN A 4 -18.04 -4.05 -1.67
N GLY A 5 -17.50 -5.28 -1.70
CA GLY A 5 -16.85 -5.94 -2.86
C GLY A 5 -15.67 -5.25 -3.57
N LYS A 6 -15.33 -4.01 -3.22
CA LYS A 6 -14.28 -3.21 -3.85
C LYS A 6 -12.94 -3.65 -3.28
N LYS A 7 -12.02 -4.17 -4.12
CA LYS A 7 -10.61 -4.41 -3.72
C LYS A 7 -10.02 -3.08 -3.24
N ARG A 8 -9.80 -2.86 -1.95
CA ARG A 8 -9.30 -1.58 -1.43
C ARG A 8 -7.78 -1.59 -1.42
N TYR A 9 -7.16 -0.61 -2.09
CA TYR A 9 -5.71 -0.41 -2.02
C TYR A 9 -5.34 0.29 -0.71
N TYR A 10 -4.30 -0.21 -0.05
CA TYR A 10 -3.62 0.48 1.03
C TYR A 10 -2.32 1.08 0.47
N THR A 11 -2.01 2.31 0.88
CA THR A 11 -0.78 3.01 0.50
C THR A 11 -0.12 3.50 1.78
N GLY A 12 1.16 3.22 1.94
CA GLY A 12 1.96 3.59 3.10
C GLY A 12 3.45 3.59 2.77
N TYR A 13 4.26 4.25 3.60
CA TYR A 13 5.71 4.10 3.59
C TYR A 13 6.16 3.30 4.81
N THR A 14 7.35 2.71 4.74
CA THR A 14 8.01 2.01 5.85
C THR A 14 9.51 1.99 5.63
N ASN A 15 10.30 1.93 6.70
CA ASN A 15 11.73 1.66 6.64
C ASN A 15 12.06 0.16 6.59
N ASN A 16 11.08 -0.69 6.89
CA ASN A 16 11.22 -2.14 6.81
C ASN A 16 9.98 -2.73 6.14
N LEU A 17 10.12 -3.06 4.84
CA LEU A 17 9.04 -3.59 4.02
C LEU A 17 8.56 -4.96 4.51
N TYR A 18 9.49 -5.85 4.83
CA TYR A 18 9.17 -7.21 5.26
C TYR A 18 8.40 -7.24 6.58
N ARG A 19 8.85 -6.47 7.57
CA ARG A 19 8.14 -6.33 8.85
C ARG A 19 6.73 -5.78 8.64
N ARG A 20 6.59 -4.70 7.86
CA ARG A 20 5.30 -4.07 7.58
C ARG A 20 4.33 -4.99 6.85
N TRP A 21 4.84 -5.78 5.90
CA TRP A 21 4.06 -6.76 5.16
C TRP A 21 3.54 -7.88 6.09
N ASN A 22 4.40 -8.39 6.97
CA ASN A 22 4.02 -9.41 7.96
C ASN A 22 3.03 -8.88 9.02
N GLU A 23 3.23 -7.66 9.51
CA GLU A 23 2.26 -6.97 10.39
C GLU A 23 0.88 -6.94 9.73
N HIS A 24 0.81 -6.42 8.50
CA HIS A 24 -0.45 -6.34 7.76
C HIS A 24 -1.09 -7.71 7.53
N ARG A 25 -0.33 -8.72 7.12
CA ARG A 25 -0.83 -10.08 6.85
C ARG A 25 -1.32 -10.78 8.11
N SER A 26 -0.67 -10.55 9.25
CA SER A 26 -1.08 -11.09 10.55
C SER A 26 -2.25 -10.32 11.19
N GLY A 27 -2.73 -9.26 10.53
CA GLY A 27 -3.79 -8.39 11.05
C GLY A 27 -3.34 -7.50 12.22
N GLN A 28 -2.02 -7.39 12.43
CA GLN A 28 -1.40 -6.52 13.43
C GLN A 28 -0.97 -5.19 12.78
N GLY A 29 -0.85 -4.12 13.57
CA GLY A 29 -0.46 -2.79 13.08
C GLY A 29 -1.66 -1.89 12.74
N ALA A 30 -1.87 -1.56 11.46
CA ALA A 30 -2.87 -0.55 11.09
C ALA A 30 -4.31 -1.00 11.37
N LYS A 31 -5.15 -0.09 11.90
CA LYS A 31 -6.62 -0.31 12.10
C LYS A 31 -7.31 -0.85 10.84
N PHE A 32 -6.78 -0.53 9.66
CA PHE A 32 -7.28 -1.00 8.37
C PHE A 32 -7.04 -2.50 8.11
N CYS A 33 -6.02 -3.12 8.72
CA CYS A 33 -5.56 -4.48 8.42
C CYS A 33 -6.12 -5.54 9.38
N ARG A 34 -6.69 -5.13 10.52
CA ARG A 34 -7.31 -6.03 11.50
C ARG A 34 -8.45 -6.84 10.86
N GLY A 35 -8.37 -8.17 10.93
CA GLY A 35 -9.37 -9.10 10.39
C GLY A 35 -9.32 -9.36 8.88
N LYS A 36 -8.31 -8.86 8.15
CA LYS A 36 -8.15 -9.13 6.71
C LYS A 36 -7.19 -10.30 6.48
N LYS A 37 -7.71 -11.43 5.99
CA LYS A 37 -6.94 -12.65 5.73
C LYS A 37 -6.03 -12.61 4.49
N SER A 38 -6.26 -11.70 3.55
CA SER A 38 -5.52 -11.66 2.28
C SER A 38 -5.09 -10.24 1.94
N ILE A 39 -3.86 -9.90 2.29
CA ILE A 39 -3.20 -8.66 1.90
C ILE A 39 -1.98 -9.03 1.04
N ASP A 40 -2.08 -8.69 -0.24
CA ASP A 40 -0.99 -8.88 -1.20
C ASP A 40 -0.19 -7.58 -1.36
N LEU A 41 1.14 -7.70 -1.38
CA LEU A 41 1.99 -6.61 -1.86
C LEU A 41 1.90 -6.59 -3.40
N LYS A 42 1.41 -5.48 -3.97
CA LYS A 42 1.29 -5.33 -5.43
C LYS A 42 2.35 -4.44 -6.04
N TYR A 43 2.94 -3.54 -5.25
CA TYR A 43 3.85 -2.51 -5.73
C TYR A 43 4.67 -1.95 -4.55
N PHE A 44 5.96 -1.67 -4.78
CA PHE A 44 6.81 -0.94 -3.84
C PHE A 44 7.85 -0.10 -4.60
N GLU A 45 8.25 1.02 -4.01
CA GLU A 45 9.35 1.90 -4.47
C GLU A 45 10.30 2.12 -3.28
N THR A 46 11.59 2.26 -3.55
CA THR A 46 12.61 2.59 -2.53
C THR A 46 13.14 4.00 -2.74
N PHE A 47 13.36 4.72 -1.64
CA PHE A 47 13.86 6.09 -1.65
C PHE A 47 15.02 6.24 -0.67
N THR A 48 15.96 7.12 -0.97
CA THR A 48 17.12 7.40 -0.12
C THR A 48 16.70 8.20 1.11
N THR A 49 15.74 9.12 0.98
CA THR A 49 15.31 9.96 2.09
C THR A 49 13.86 9.68 2.50
N ARG A 50 13.60 9.85 3.81
CA ARG A 50 12.23 9.80 4.36
C ARG A 50 11.31 10.83 3.70
N LYS A 51 11.84 12.01 3.36
CA LYS A 51 11.07 13.12 2.76
C LYS A 51 10.54 12.74 1.38
N GLU A 52 11.37 12.13 0.54
CA GLU A 52 10.97 11.63 -0.77
C GLU A 52 9.89 10.54 -0.65
N ALA A 53 10.11 9.56 0.24
CA ALA A 53 9.15 8.50 0.49
C ALA A 53 7.76 9.03 0.94
N MET A 54 7.74 10.01 1.85
CA MET A 54 6.49 10.62 2.33
C MET A 54 5.81 11.47 1.24
N ARG A 55 6.59 12.21 0.45
CA ARG A 55 6.05 12.98 -0.69
C ARG A 55 5.39 12.05 -1.70
N ARG A 56 6.05 10.95 -2.06
CA ARG A 56 5.50 9.94 -2.96
C ARG A 56 4.26 9.27 -2.40
N GLU A 57 4.26 8.94 -1.11
CA GLU A 57 3.08 8.37 -0.43
C GLU A 57 1.87 9.31 -0.52
N LEU A 58 2.06 10.60 -0.29
CA LEU A 58 1.01 11.61 -0.41
C LEU A 58 0.47 11.70 -1.83
N GLU A 59 1.35 11.70 -2.83
CA GLU A 59 0.98 11.68 -4.24
C GLU A 59 0.14 10.44 -4.58
N ILE A 60 0.59 9.23 -4.22
CA ILE A 60 -0.18 8.01 -4.50
C ILE A 60 -1.50 8.00 -3.71
N LYS A 61 -1.59 8.65 -2.54
CA LYS A 61 -2.85 8.76 -1.81
C LYS A 61 -3.91 9.55 -2.59
N THR A 62 -3.52 10.56 -3.39
CA THR A 62 -4.46 11.34 -4.22
C THR A 62 -4.87 10.60 -5.50
N PHE A 63 -4.14 9.56 -5.90
CA PHE A 63 -4.45 8.81 -7.11
C PHE A 63 -5.83 8.15 -7.06
N SER A 64 -6.53 8.26 -8.20
CA SER A 64 -7.71 7.47 -8.50
C SER A 64 -7.39 5.98 -8.52
N ARG A 65 -8.45 5.16 -8.45
CA ARG A 65 -8.32 3.71 -8.56
C ARG A 65 -7.66 3.26 -9.87
N LYS A 66 -7.95 3.96 -10.97
CA LYS A 66 -7.39 3.68 -12.30
C LYS A 66 -5.89 3.93 -12.31
N GLN A 67 -5.45 5.10 -11.84
CA GLN A 67 -4.03 5.46 -11.74
C GLN A 67 -3.24 4.47 -10.86
N LYS A 68 -3.81 4.04 -9.73
CA LYS A 68 -3.17 3.01 -8.89
C LYS A 68 -3.00 1.68 -9.61
N ARG A 69 -3.96 1.28 -10.44
CA ARG A 69 -3.87 0.05 -11.23
C ARG A 69 -2.82 0.17 -12.34
N GLU A 70 -2.76 1.31 -13.02
CA GLU A 70 -1.73 1.59 -14.02
C GLU A 70 -0.33 1.53 -13.41
N LEU A 71 -0.13 2.17 -12.25
CA LEU A 71 1.13 2.10 -11.51
C LEU A 71 1.53 0.66 -11.13
N ILE A 72 0.57 -0.16 -10.69
CA ILE A 72 0.83 -1.59 -10.40
C ILE A 72 1.22 -2.33 -11.67
N ASN A 73 0.53 -2.07 -12.77
CA ASN A 73 0.75 -2.78 -14.04
C ASN A 73 2.06 -2.36 -14.73
N SER A 74 2.55 -1.14 -14.50
CA SER A 74 3.79 -0.66 -15.12
C SER A 74 5.05 -1.39 -14.67
N ILE A 75 4.98 -2.22 -13.63
CA ILE A 75 6.09 -3.10 -13.20
C ILE A 75 6.12 -4.42 -13.98
N PHE A 76 4.99 -4.87 -14.53
CA PHE A 76 4.85 -6.17 -15.19
C PHE A 76 4.92 -6.08 -16.73
N THR A 77 5.35 -4.93 -17.26
CA THR A 77 5.62 -4.73 -18.69
C THR A 77 7.11 -4.71 -18.91
#